data_AF-A0AAJ6QQV9-F1
#
_entry.id   AF-A0AAJ6QQV9-F1
#
_cell.length_a   1.000
_cell.length_b   1.000
_cell.length_c   1.000
_cell.angle_alpha   90.00
_cell.angle_beta   90.00
_cell.angle_gamma   90.00
#
_symmetry.space_group_name_H-M   'P 1'
#
loop_
_entity.id
_entity.type
_entity.pdbx_description
1 polymer ?
#
loop_
_entity_poly.entity_id
_entity_poly.type
_entity_poly.pdbx_seq_one_letter_code
_entity_poly.pdbx_strand_id
1 'polypeptide(L)'
;MTALGEWFTATFHHLDYVKKAVRIGVTQHIERPRPDKFPVELEVACSLVPRDSREKNRFPGPKFYFSGTISNASELQAFLETEIELLEFSVEPGYQIEFWWHLVFGKEYKLRLREIEKQERGVPFKPYTGYGFRERLDRRLRCLE
;
A
#
# COMPACT_ATOMS: atom_id res chain seq x y z
N MET A 1 5.07 -9.56 -2.63
CA MET A 1 5.71 -8.33 -3.15
C MET A 1 7.03 -8.04 -2.44
N THR A 2 7.89 -7.21 -3.02
CA THR A 2 9.28 -6.92 -2.56
C THR A 2 9.34 -6.01 -1.33
N ALA A 3 10.45 -6.04 -0.59
CA ALA A 3 10.74 -5.08 0.48
C ALA A 3 11.29 -3.74 -0.02
N LEU A 4 11.64 -3.66 -1.31
CA LEU A 4 12.03 -2.42 -1.98
C LEU A 4 10.89 -1.41 -1.96
N GLY A 5 11.20 -0.12 -2.12
CA GLY A 5 10.19 0.92 -2.20
C GLY A 5 9.95 1.65 -0.89
N GLU A 6 9.16 2.71 -0.99
CA GLU A 6 8.79 3.57 0.12
C GLU A 6 7.54 3.00 0.81
N TRP A 7 7.68 2.61 2.07
CA TRP A 7 6.56 2.18 2.93
C TRP A 7 6.10 3.34 3.83
N PHE A 8 4.79 3.53 3.88
CA PHE A 8 4.13 4.43 4.81
C PHE A 8 3.01 3.68 5.53
N THR A 9 2.96 3.83 6.85
CA THR A 9 1.88 3.28 7.66
C THR A 9 1.39 4.34 8.62
N ALA A 10 0.07 4.43 8.77
CA ALA A 10 -0.55 5.40 9.67
C ALA A 10 -1.84 4.83 10.25
N THR A 11 -2.33 5.48 11.29
CA THR A 11 -3.63 5.18 11.88
C THR A 11 -4.50 6.42 11.88
N PHE A 12 -5.78 6.26 11.51
CA PHE A 12 -6.74 7.34 11.40
C PHE A 12 -8.05 6.99 12.10
N HIS A 13 -8.75 7.99 12.63
CA HIS A 13 -10.08 7.80 13.24
C HIS A 13 -11.22 8.05 12.26
N HIS A 14 -10.93 8.67 11.11
CA HIS A 14 -11.92 9.04 10.09
C HIS A 14 -11.40 8.67 8.70
N LEU A 15 -12.30 8.14 7.86
CA LEU A 15 -11.99 7.77 6.47
C LEU A 15 -11.55 8.98 5.64
N ASP A 16 -12.12 10.17 5.90
CA ASP A 16 -11.74 11.41 5.22
C ASP A 16 -10.25 11.75 5.38
N TYR A 17 -9.65 11.39 6.52
CA TYR A 17 -8.22 11.62 6.74
C TYR A 17 -7.36 10.66 5.92
N VAL A 18 -7.83 9.43 5.70
CA VAL A 18 -7.18 8.47 4.80
C VAL A 18 -7.25 9.00 3.36
N LYS A 19 -8.44 9.39 2.89
CA LYS A 19 -8.62 9.95 1.54
C LYS A 19 -7.72 11.17 1.32
N LYS A 20 -7.68 12.08 2.30
CA LYS A 20 -6.79 13.25 2.27
C LYS A 20 -5.31 12.86 2.22
N ALA A 21 -4.87 11.88 3.01
CA ALA A 21 -3.48 11.43 3.02
C ALA A 21 -3.07 10.82 1.67
N VAL A 22 -3.92 9.96 1.10
CA VAL A 22 -3.70 9.36 -0.22
C VAL A 22 -3.64 10.43 -1.31
N ARG A 23 -4.59 11.37 -1.30
CA ARG A 23 -4.60 12.50 -2.24
C ARG A 23 -3.29 13.29 -2.18
N ILE A 24 -2.83 13.64 -0.98
CA ILE A 24 -1.55 14.34 -0.80
C ILE A 24 -0.39 13.50 -1.37
N GLY A 25 -0.34 12.20 -1.09
CA GLY A 25 0.69 11.30 -1.60
C GLY A 25 0.70 11.22 -3.14
N VAL A 26 -0.48 11.06 -3.76
CA VAL A 26 -0.64 11.04 -5.22
C VAL A 26 -0.21 12.36 -5.84
N THR A 27 -0.73 13.49 -5.35
CA THR A 27 -0.37 14.83 -5.86
C THR A 27 1.13 15.07 -5.74
N GLN A 28 1.72 14.80 -4.58
CA GLN A 28 3.17 14.97 -4.37
C GLN A 28 4.00 14.09 -5.30
N HIS A 29 3.58 12.84 -5.56
CA HIS A 29 4.28 11.96 -6.49
C HIS A 29 4.22 12.49 -7.93
N ILE A 30 3.03 12.90 -8.38
CA ILE A 30 2.82 13.45 -9.73
C ILE A 30 3.62 14.73 -9.93
N GLU A 31 3.61 15.64 -8.98
CA GLU A 31 4.25 16.96 -9.10
C GLU A 31 5.77 16.92 -8.90
N ARG A 32 6.32 15.87 -8.28
CA ARG A 32 7.76 15.78 -8.01
C ARG A 32 8.57 15.89 -9.32
N PRO A 33 9.58 16.77 -9.43
CA PRO A 33 10.40 16.87 -10.63
C PRO A 33 11.45 15.75 -10.65
N ARG A 34 11.00 14.52 -10.89
CA ARG A 34 11.85 13.33 -11.07
C ARG A 34 11.63 12.74 -12.48
N PRO A 35 12.70 12.36 -13.20
CA PRO A 35 12.56 11.79 -14.55
C PRO A 35 11.96 10.38 -14.54
N ASP A 36 12.18 9.60 -13.47
CA ASP A 36 11.80 8.18 -13.38
C ASP A 36 10.64 7.96 -12.38
N LYS A 37 9.52 8.69 -12.53
CA LYS A 37 8.35 8.58 -11.64
C LYS A 37 7.47 7.37 -11.91
N PHE A 38 7.48 6.89 -13.14
CA PHE A 38 6.62 5.82 -13.63
C PHE A 38 7.44 4.80 -14.43
N PRO A 39 6.97 3.54 -14.53
CA PRO A 39 5.81 2.99 -13.83
C PRO A 39 6.05 2.88 -12.30
N VAL A 40 4.96 2.75 -11.55
CA VAL A 40 4.99 2.55 -10.09
C VAL A 40 4.17 1.32 -9.71
N GLU A 41 4.77 0.38 -8.99
CA GLU A 41 3.99 -0.63 -8.26
C GLU A 41 3.43 0.06 -7.02
N LEU A 42 2.11 0.12 -6.93
CA LEU A 42 1.37 0.70 -5.81
C LEU A 42 0.64 -0.41 -5.07
N GLU A 43 0.75 -0.40 -3.75
CA GLU A 43 -0.08 -1.22 -2.89
C GLU A 43 -0.65 -0.37 -1.75
N VAL A 44 -1.96 -0.47 -1.55
CA VAL A 44 -2.71 0.28 -0.56
C VAL A 44 -3.63 -0.66 0.18
N ALA A 45 -3.66 -0.58 1.51
CA ALA A 45 -4.60 -1.33 2.32
C ALA A 45 -5.17 -0.48 3.44
N CYS A 46 -6.48 -0.60 3.66
CA CYS A 46 -7.17 0.00 4.80
C CYS A 46 -7.80 -1.12 5.62
N SER A 47 -7.52 -1.12 6.91
CA SER A 47 -7.94 -2.15 7.84
C SER A 47 -8.63 -1.52 9.04
N LEU A 48 -9.84 -1.96 9.38
CA LEU A 48 -10.41 -1.58 10.69
C LEU A 48 -9.71 -2.41 11.76
N VAL A 49 -9.12 -1.75 12.74
CA VAL A 49 -8.47 -2.38 13.88
C VAL A 49 -9.03 -1.80 15.18
N PRO A 50 -9.15 -2.60 16.25
CA PRO A 50 -9.47 -2.08 17.56
C PRO A 50 -8.45 -1.01 17.98
N ARG A 51 -8.93 0.07 18.61
CA ARG A 51 -8.06 1.08 19.24
C ARG A 51 -7.27 0.48 20.40
N ASP A 52 -7.89 -0.43 21.14
CA ASP A 52 -7.20 -1.18 22.19
C ASP A 52 -6.34 -2.29 21.57
N SER A 53 -5.03 -2.13 21.73
CA SER A 53 -4.02 -3.10 21.30
C SER A 53 -4.15 -4.49 21.94
N ARG A 54 -4.88 -4.62 23.07
CA ARG A 54 -5.16 -5.90 23.73
C ARG A 54 -6.23 -6.70 23.01
N GLU A 55 -7.09 -6.03 22.24
CA GLU A 55 -8.16 -6.66 21.46
C GLU A 55 -7.75 -6.99 20.02
N LYS A 56 -6.45 -6.98 19.69
CA LYS A 56 -5.90 -7.19 18.33
C LYS A 56 -6.46 -8.40 17.56
N ASN A 57 -6.99 -9.39 18.27
CA ASN A 57 -7.61 -10.59 17.71
C ASN A 57 -9.02 -10.33 17.13
N ARG A 58 -9.69 -9.23 17.49
CA ARG A 58 -10.99 -8.78 16.93
C ARG A 58 -10.82 -8.01 15.62
N PHE A 59 -9.96 -8.51 14.74
CA PHE A 59 -9.69 -7.88 13.46
C PHE A 59 -10.76 -8.32 12.44
N PRO A 60 -11.67 -7.44 12.00
CA PRO A 60 -12.74 -7.79 11.05
C PRO A 60 -12.26 -7.96 9.61
N GLY A 61 -10.95 -8.01 9.35
CA GLY A 61 -10.38 -8.02 8.01
C GLY A 61 -10.13 -6.61 7.44
N PRO A 62 -9.38 -6.52 6.32
CA PRO A 62 -9.21 -5.27 5.60
C PRO A 62 -10.53 -4.85 4.95
N LYS A 63 -10.82 -3.55 4.97
CA LYS A 63 -11.99 -2.96 4.30
C LYS A 63 -11.72 -2.57 2.85
N PHE A 64 -10.45 -2.39 2.52
CA PHE A 64 -10.00 -2.06 1.17
C PHE A 64 -8.59 -2.59 0.97
N TYR A 65 -8.34 -3.12 -0.22
CA TYR A 65 -7.02 -3.53 -0.67
C TYR A 65 -6.90 -3.30 -2.18
N PHE A 66 -5.82 -2.63 -2.57
CA PHE A 66 -5.42 -2.46 -3.95
C PHE A 66 -3.95 -2.83 -4.09
N SER A 67 -3.61 -3.56 -5.14
CA SER A 67 -2.24 -3.83 -5.54
C SER A 67 -2.18 -3.86 -7.06
N GLY A 68 -1.31 -3.05 -7.66
CA GLY A 68 -1.19 -2.96 -9.10
C GLY A 68 -0.03 -2.10 -9.56
N THR A 69 0.27 -2.18 -10.86
CA THR A 69 1.26 -1.33 -11.51
C THR A 69 0.55 -0.20 -12.25
N ILE A 70 0.97 1.03 -11.99
CA ILE A 70 0.42 2.25 -12.58
C ILE A 70 1.47 2.86 -13.50
N SER A 71 1.13 3.07 -14.77
CA SER A 71 2.08 3.37 -15.83
C SER A 71 2.31 4.86 -16.06
N ASN A 72 1.40 5.72 -15.61
CA ASN A 72 1.48 7.16 -15.82
C ASN A 72 0.64 7.94 -14.79
N ALA A 73 0.77 9.27 -14.83
CA ALA A 73 0.07 10.17 -13.92
C ALA A 73 -1.46 10.12 -14.07
N SER A 74 -1.98 9.95 -15.28
CA SER A 74 -3.42 9.85 -15.54
C SER A 74 -4.02 8.59 -14.92
N GLU A 75 -3.34 7.46 -15.02
CA GLU A 75 -3.74 6.22 -14.34
C GLU A 75 -3.66 6.35 -12.82
N LEU A 76 -2.65 7.04 -12.29
CA LEU A 76 -2.54 7.27 -10.84
C LEU A 76 -3.66 8.18 -10.32
N GLN A 77 -4.04 9.18 -11.10
CA GLN A 77 -5.17 10.05 -10.82
C GLN A 77 -6.49 9.29 -10.91
N ALA A 78 -6.67 8.43 -11.92
CA ALA A 78 -7.83 7.57 -12.05
C ALA A 78 -7.98 6.64 -10.84
N PHE A 79 -6.89 6.00 -10.37
CA PHE A 79 -6.89 5.21 -9.14
C PHE A 79 -7.42 6.01 -7.94
N LEU A 80 -6.95 7.26 -7.76
CA LEU A 80 -7.43 8.12 -6.68
C LEU A 80 -8.95 8.32 -6.80
N GLU A 81 -9.43 8.67 -8.00
CA GLU A 81 -10.84 8.99 -8.25
C GLU A 81 -11.77 7.77 -8.15
N THR A 82 -11.34 6.59 -8.61
CA THR A 82 -12.20 5.40 -8.70
C THR A 82 -12.08 4.49 -7.48
N GLU A 83 -10.90 4.34 -6.90
CA GLU A 83 -10.68 3.39 -5.81
C GLU A 83 -10.76 4.07 -4.44
N ILE A 84 -10.27 5.30 -4.32
CA ILE A 84 -10.08 5.96 -3.02
C ILE A 84 -11.19 6.97 -2.72
N GLU A 85 -11.55 7.83 -3.67
CA GLU A 85 -12.60 8.82 -3.45
C GLU A 85 -13.98 8.17 -3.32
N LEU A 86 -14.20 7.04 -4.02
CA LEU A 86 -15.42 6.23 -3.89
C LEU A 86 -15.43 5.29 -2.67
N LEU A 87 -14.30 5.15 -1.96
CA LEU A 87 -14.22 4.28 -0.80
C LEU A 87 -15.17 4.77 0.30
N GLU A 88 -16.04 3.88 0.79
CA GLU A 88 -17.04 4.21 1.81
C GLU A 88 -17.17 3.06 2.82
N PHE A 89 -16.92 3.37 4.10
CA PHE A 89 -17.24 2.51 5.23
C PHE A 89 -17.29 3.31 6.53
N SER A 90 -18.10 2.84 7.49
CA SER A 90 -18.19 3.45 8.82
C SER A 90 -17.08 2.97 9.75
N VAL A 91 -16.55 3.87 10.58
CA VAL A 91 -15.61 3.53 11.67
C VAL A 91 -16.41 3.41 12.96
N GLU A 92 -16.61 2.18 13.43
CA GLU A 92 -17.37 1.91 14.65
C GLU A 92 -16.66 2.46 15.91
N PRO A 93 -17.40 2.83 16.97
CA PRO A 93 -16.81 3.18 18.27
C PRO A 93 -15.84 2.10 18.76
N GLY A 94 -14.67 2.50 19.25
CA GLY A 94 -13.63 1.57 19.68
C GLY A 94 -12.71 1.08 18.56
N TYR A 95 -12.98 1.41 17.29
CA TYR A 95 -12.12 1.08 16.15
C TYR A 95 -11.40 2.30 15.57
N GLN A 96 -10.35 2.02 14.81
CA GLN A 96 -9.59 2.97 14.00
C GLN A 96 -9.16 2.30 12.69
N ILE A 97 -8.76 3.11 11.72
CA ILE A 97 -8.26 2.63 10.44
C ILE A 97 -6.74 2.51 10.53
N GLU A 98 -6.22 1.31 10.35
CA GLU A 98 -4.81 1.05 10.03
C GLU A 98 -4.65 1.16 8.51
N PHE A 99 -3.84 2.12 8.08
CA PHE A 99 -3.60 2.46 6.68
C PHE A 99 -2.17 2.06 6.29
N TRP A 100 -2.05 1.41 5.15
CA TRP A 100 -0.81 0.96 4.53
C TRP A 100 -0.70 1.54 3.13
N TRP A 101 0.46 2.09 2.81
CA TRP A 101 0.78 2.64 1.50
C TRP A 101 2.21 2.25 1.13
N HIS A 102 2.37 1.63 -0.04
CA HIS A 102 3.66 1.15 -0.52
C HIS A 102 3.83 1.52 -2.00
N LEU A 103 4.98 2.12 -2.32
CA LEU A 103 5.33 2.55 -3.68
C LEU A 103 6.69 2.00 -4.08
N VAL A 104 6.77 1.34 -5.24
CA VAL A 104 8.04 0.95 -5.86
C VAL A 104 8.14 1.58 -7.24
N PHE A 105 9.08 2.50 -7.44
CA PHE A 105 9.26 3.21 -8.72
C PHE A 105 10.74 3.45 -9.03
N GLY A 106 11.02 3.97 -10.23
CA GLY A 106 12.36 4.37 -10.66
C GLY A 106 13.43 3.28 -10.51
N LYS A 107 14.53 3.58 -9.79
CA LYS A 107 15.64 2.63 -9.62
C LYS A 107 15.21 1.37 -8.86
N GLU A 108 14.33 1.51 -7.87
CA GLU A 108 13.84 0.36 -7.10
C GLU A 108 12.93 -0.53 -7.93
N TYR A 109 12.10 0.04 -8.80
CA TYR A 109 11.30 -0.72 -9.76
C TYR A 109 12.19 -1.48 -10.75
N LYS A 110 13.24 -0.84 -11.28
CA LYS A 110 14.23 -1.51 -12.15
C LYS A 110 14.95 -2.66 -11.44
N LEU A 111 15.25 -2.51 -10.15
CA LEU A 111 15.81 -3.59 -9.33
C LEU A 111 14.81 -4.73 -9.15
N ARG A 112 13.56 -4.40 -8.83
CA ARG A 112 12.45 -5.35 -8.69
C ARG A 112 12.25 -6.18 -9.95
N LEU A 113 12.25 -5.58 -11.14
CA LEU A 113 12.16 -6.32 -12.40
C LEU A 113 13.31 -7.32 -12.57
N ARG A 114 14.55 -6.93 -12.25
CA ARG A 114 15.70 -7.85 -12.30
C ARG A 114 15.58 -8.98 -11.28
N GLU A 115 14.96 -8.74 -10.13
CA GLU A 115 14.68 -9.79 -9.14
C GLU A 115 13.67 -10.80 -9.69
N ILE A 116 12.60 -10.33 -10.36
CA ILE A 116 11.63 -11.20 -11.04
C ILE A 116 12.33 -12.05 -12.11
N GLU A 117 13.09 -11.42 -13.01
CA GLU A 117 13.83 -12.13 -14.07
C GLU A 117 14.79 -13.19 -13.51
N LYS A 118 15.46 -12.90 -12.39
CA LYS A 118 16.35 -13.87 -11.72
C LYS A 118 15.55 -15.05 -11.15
N GLN A 119 14.41 -14.79 -10.53
CA GLN A 119 13.52 -15.82 -10.00
C GLN A 119 12.99 -16.73 -11.11
N GLU A 120 12.53 -16.15 -12.23
CA GLU A 120 12.06 -16.90 -13.40
C GLU A 120 13.15 -17.81 -14.00
N ARG A 121 14.42 -17.39 -13.89
CA ARG A 121 15.58 -18.18 -14.33
C ARG A 121 16.05 -19.22 -13.30
N GLY A 122 15.35 -19.37 -12.17
CA GLY A 122 15.71 -20.30 -11.10
C GLY A 122 16.99 -19.91 -10.34
N VAL A 123 17.45 -18.65 -10.47
CA VAL A 123 18.64 -18.18 -9.76
C VAL A 123 18.29 -17.98 -8.28
N PRO A 124 19.03 -18.58 -7.34
CA PRO A 124 18.78 -18.39 -5.91
C PRO A 124 18.86 -16.91 -5.55
N PHE A 125 17.75 -16.39 -5.03
CA PHE A 125 17.64 -15.01 -4.60
C PHE A 125 17.34 -14.97 -3.11
N LYS A 126 18.11 -14.19 -2.35
CA LYS A 126 17.79 -13.86 -0.96
C LYS A 126 16.96 -12.58 -0.97
N PRO A 127 15.68 -12.62 -0.53
CA PRO A 127 14.87 -11.41 -0.46
C PRO A 127 15.53 -10.37 0.45
N TYR A 128 15.56 -9.12 -0.01
CA TYR A 128 15.92 -7.98 0.83
C TYR A 128 15.01 -7.99 2.07
N THR A 129 15.62 -8.05 3.25
CA THR A 129 14.89 -8.27 4.50
C THR A 129 14.34 -6.94 5.06
N GLY A 130 13.18 -6.48 4.58
CA GLY A 130 12.40 -5.38 5.17
C GLY A 130 11.34 -5.86 6.18
N TYR A 131 11.74 -6.78 7.06
CA TYR A 131 10.92 -7.88 7.63
C TYR A 131 9.71 -7.55 8.51
N GLY A 132 9.41 -6.30 8.83
CA GLY A 132 8.27 -5.98 9.72
C GLY A 132 6.95 -5.71 9.00
N PHE A 133 6.99 -4.80 8.03
CA PHE A 133 5.79 -4.20 7.46
C PHE A 133 5.07 -5.15 6.50
N ARG A 134 5.81 -5.77 5.56
CA ARG A 134 5.24 -6.74 4.62
C ARG A 134 4.63 -7.94 5.34
N GLU A 135 5.36 -8.56 6.26
CA GLU A 135 4.85 -9.74 7.00
C GLU A 135 3.58 -9.40 7.79
N ARG A 136 3.52 -8.21 8.38
CA ARG A 136 2.34 -7.76 9.11
C ARG A 136 1.17 -7.51 8.17
N LEU A 137 1.40 -6.87 7.03
CA LEU A 137 0.38 -6.69 6.00
C LEU A 137 -0.11 -8.05 5.47
N ASP A 138 0.79 -8.98 5.13
CA ASP A 138 0.45 -10.34 4.69
C ASP A 138 -0.44 -11.06 5.70
N ARG A 139 -0.10 -10.98 6.99
CA ARG A 139 -0.94 -11.57 8.06
C ARG A 139 -2.32 -10.94 8.12
N ARG A 140 -2.45 -9.63 7.83
CA ARG A 140 -3.75 -8.94 7.76
C ARG A 140 -4.54 -9.35 6.52
N LEU A 141 -3.88 -9.48 5.37
CA LEU A 141 -4.52 -9.81 4.10
C LEU A 141 -4.99 -11.27 4.01
N ARG A 142 -4.37 -12.20 4.75
CA ARG A 142 -4.85 -13.60 4.84
C ARG A 142 -6.30 -13.73 5.31
N CYS A 143 -6.89 -12.70 5.92
CA CYS A 143 -8.32 -12.70 6.28
C CYS A 143 -9.26 -12.47 5.08
N LEU A 144 -8.74 -12.18 3.88
CA LEU A 144 -9.50 -12.06 2.63
C LEU A 144 -9.61 -13.38 1.85
N GLU A 145 -8.81 -14.39 2.22
CA GLU A 145 -8.78 -15.74 1.61
C GLU A 145 -9.68 -16.70 2.38
#